data_AF-A0A227IZ16-F1
#
_entry.id   AF-A0A227IZ16-F1
#
_cell.length_a   1.000
_cell.length_b   1.000
_cell.length_c   1.000
_cell.angle_alpha   90.00
_cell.angle_beta   90.00
_cell.angle_gamma   90.00
#
_symmetry.space_group_name_H-M   'P 1'
#
loop_
_entity.id
_entity.type
_entity.pdbx_description
1 polymer ?
#
loop_
_entity_poly.entity_id
_entity_poly.type
_entity_poly.pdbx_seq_one_letter_code
_entity_poly.pdbx_strand_id
1 'polypeptide(L)' 'MPITSKYTDEQVEKILAEVALVLEKHAASPELTLMIAGNIATNVLNQRVA' A
#
# COMPACT_ATOMS: atom_id res chain seq x y z
N MET A 1 14.85 -15.98 -13.33
CA MET A 1 13.64 -16.00 -14.18
C MET A 1 12.74 -14.88 -13.71
N PRO A 2 12.17 -14.05 -14.60
CA PRO A 2 11.26 -13.01 -14.15
C PRO A 2 10.08 -13.73 -13.51
N ILE A 3 9.80 -13.38 -12.26
CA ILE A 3 8.55 -13.74 -11.61
C ILE A 3 7.49 -13.08 -12.49
N THR A 4 6.75 -13.85 -13.28
CA THR A 4 5.57 -13.32 -13.96
C THR A 4 4.65 -12.84 -12.85
N SER A 5 4.65 -11.53 -12.60
CA SER A 5 3.81 -10.92 -11.60
C SER A 5 2.38 -11.35 -11.90
N LYS A 6 1.66 -11.84 -10.88
CA LYS A 6 0.23 -12.20 -11.03
C LYS A 6 -0.63 -10.97 -11.37
N TYR A 7 -0.07 -9.78 -11.21
CA TYR A 7 -0.71 -8.49 -11.42
C TYR A 7 0.04 -7.72 -12.50
N THR A 8 -0.67 -6.89 -13.26
CA THR A 8 -0.04 -5.98 -14.22
C THR A 8 0.65 -4.84 -13.48
N ASP A 9 1.76 -4.35 -14.03
CA ASP A 9 2.47 -3.19 -13.45
C ASP A 9 1.54 -1.97 -13.37
N GLU A 10 0.73 -1.73 -14.42
CA GLU A 10 -0.27 -0.66 -14.46
C GLU A 10 -1.27 -0.74 -13.31
N GLN A 11 -1.75 -1.94 -12.97
CA GLN A 11 -2.67 -2.13 -11.85
C GLN A 11 -2.00 -1.75 -10.52
N VAL A 12 -0.75 -2.16 -10.32
CA VAL A 12 0.00 -1.89 -9.09
C VAL A 12 0.32 -0.40 -8.96
N GLU A 13 0.82 0.21 -10.03
CA GLU A 13 1.18 1.63 -10.06
C GLU A 13 -0.04 2.53 -9.82
N LYS A 14 -1.18 2.20 -10.42
CA LYS A 14 -2.43 2.95 -10.22
C LYS A 14 -2.86 2.95 -8.75
N ILE A 15 -2.85 1.79 -8.10
CA ILE A 15 -3.24 1.68 -6.69
C ILE A 15 -2.24 2.43 -5.79
N LEU A 16 -0.94 2.32 -6.08
CA LEU A 16 0.09 3.06 -5.35
C LEU A 16 -0.10 4.58 -5.47
N ALA A 17 -0.39 5.08 -6.66
CA ALA A 17 -0.65 6.49 -6.90
C ALA A 17 -1.90 6.98 -6.13
N GLU A 18 -2.98 6.20 -6.13
CA GLU A 18 -4.19 6.53 -5.36
C GLU A 18 -3.93 6.60 -3.85
N VAL A 19 -3.14 5.66 -3.30
CA VAL A 19 -2.75 5.67 -1.89
C VAL A 19 -1.86 6.89 -1.57
N ALA A 20 -0.90 7.20 -2.45
CA ALA A 20 -0.03 8.37 -2.27
C ALA A 20 -0.83 9.68 -2.27
N LEU A 21 -1.79 9.84 -3.20
CA LEU A 21 -2.67 11.01 -3.24
C LEU A 21 -3.49 11.18 -1.97
N VAL A 22 -3.96 10.09 -1.34
CA VAL A 22 -4.67 10.16 -0.05
C VAL A 22 -3.73 10.66 1.05
N LEU A 23 -2.51 10.13 1.13
CA LEU A 23 -1.53 10.56 2.13
C LEU A 23 -1.13 12.03 1.97
N GLU A 24 -0.92 12.47 0.73
CA GLU A 24 -0.64 13.88 0.38
C GLU A 24 -1.82 14.80 0.73
N LYS A 25 -3.06 14.40 0.40
CA LYS A 25 -4.27 15.16 0.73
C LYS A 25 -4.40 15.45 2.23
N HIS A 26 -3.89 14.55 3.07
CA HIS A 26 -3.90 14.70 4.52
C HIS A 26 -2.61 15.31 5.09
N ALA A 27 -1.68 15.76 4.23
CA ALA A 27 -0.37 16.28 4.61
C ALA A 27 0.35 15.36 5.63
N ALA A 28 0.26 14.05 5.42
CA ALA A 28 0.83 13.08 6.35
C ALA A 28 2.36 13.22 6.38
N SER A 29 2.94 13.33 7.59
CA SER A 29 4.39 13.32 7.73
C SER A 29 4.97 11.96 7.31
N PRO A 30 6.28 11.89 7.01
CA PRO A 30 6.93 10.61 6.70
C PRO A 30 6.76 9.57 7.81
N GLU A 31 6.84 9.96 9.09
CA GLU A 31 6.63 9.03 10.20
C GLU A 31 5.19 8.51 10.26
N LEU A 32 4.20 9.40 10.07
CA LEU A 32 2.79 9.03 10.06
C LEU A 32 2.47 8.10 8.88
N THR A 33 3.05 8.37 7.72
CA THR A 33 2.91 7.54 6.51
C THR A 33 3.43 6.12 6.74
N LEU A 34 4.63 5.98 7.32
CA LEU A 34 5.21 4.69 7.66
C LEU A 34 4.36 3.93 8.70
N MET A 35 3.84 4.63 9.72
CA MET A 35 2.95 4.03 10.72
C MET A 35 1.66 3.49 10.08
N ILE A 36 1.04 4.27 9.19
CA ILE A 36 -0.18 3.86 8.47
C ILE A 36 0.11 2.66 7.57
N ALA A 37 1.21 2.67 6.81
CA ALA A 37 1.60 1.55 5.95
C ALA A 37 1.80 0.25 6.75
N GLY A 38 2.45 0.32 7.93
CA GLY A 38 2.60 -0.82 8.83
C GLY A 38 1.27 -1.36 9.37
N ASN A 39 0.34 -0.45 9.73
CA ASN A 39 -1.01 -0.83 10.16
C ASN A 39 -1.81 -1.49 9.04
N ILE A 40 -1.71 -0.99 7.80
CA ILE A 40 -2.36 -1.60 6.61
C ILE A 40 -1.85 -3.04 6.43
N ALA A 41 -0.54 -3.25 6.46
CA ALA A 41 0.06 -4.58 6.34
C ALA A 41 -0.42 -5.53 7.45
N THR A 42 -0.41 -5.06 8.70
CA THR A 42 -0.87 -5.85 9.87
C THR A 42 -2.34 -6.21 9.75
N ASN A 43 -3.19 -5.28 9.33
CA ASN A 43 -4.61 -5.52 9.11
C ASN A 43 -4.86 -6.57 8.01
N VAL A 44 -4.13 -6.51 6.88
CA VAL A 44 -4.22 -7.51 5.80
C VAL A 44 -3.85 -8.91 6.31
N LEU A 45 -2.81 -9.01 7.13
CA LEU A 45 -2.40 -10.28 7.74
C LEU A 45 -3.47 -10.80 8.71
N ASN A 46 -3.97 -9.97 9.61
CA ASN A 46 -4.99 -10.36 10.58
C ASN A 46 -6.31 -10.78 9.93
N GLN A 47 -6.70 -10.16 8.82
CA GLN A 47 -7.91 -10.54 8.06
C GLN A 47 -7.78 -11.90 7.34
N ARG A 48 -6.56 -12.40 7.15
CA ARG A 48 -6.30 -13.68 6.47
C ARG A 48 -5.83 -14.80 7.39
N VAL A 49 -5.66 -14.51 8.69
CA VAL A 49 -5.16 -15.45 9.71
C VAL A 49 -6.27 -15.78 10.74
N ALA A 50 -7.53 -15.80 10.30
CA ALA A 50 -8.67 -16.32 11.05
C ALA A 50 -9.29 -17.52 10.35
#